data_AF-B3SDP3-F1
#
_entry.id   AF-B3SDP3-F1
#
_cell.length_a   1.000
_cell.length_b   1.000
_cell.length_c   1.000
_cell.angle_alpha   90.00
_cell.angle_beta   90.00
_cell.angle_gamma   90.00
#
_symmetry.space_group_name_H-M   'P 1'
#
loop_
_entity.id
_entity.type
_entity.pdbx_description
1 polymer ?
#
loop_
_entity_poly.entity_id
_entity_poly.type
_entity_poly.pdbx_seq_one_letter_code
_entity_poly.pdbx_strand_id
1 'polypeptide(L)'
;TDNSGNDVRAFVYEKLQDPKLRTFLLSVEEDIRAFLADNKLQSKICPPMTSYYRMVIHRVAAYFGLEHNVDASGKAVIITKVPNTRQ
;
A
#
# COMPACT_ATOMS: atom_id res chain seq x y z
N THR A 1 -4.01 -16.24 -6.23
CA THR A 1 -5.15 -16.20 -5.29
C THR A 1 -5.08 -14.89 -4.53
N ASP A 2 -5.67 -13.82 -5.06
CA ASP A 2 -5.71 -12.53 -4.38
C ASP A 2 -7.17 -12.11 -4.18
N ASN A 3 -7.75 -12.56 -3.07
CA ASN A 3 -9.14 -12.30 -2.71
C ASN A 3 -9.26 -11.01 -1.87
N SER A 4 -8.38 -10.03 -2.09
CA SER A 4 -8.18 -8.88 -1.19
C SER A 4 -9.28 -7.81 -1.21
N GLY A 5 -10.29 -7.95 -2.07
CA GLY A 5 -11.40 -6.99 -2.19
C GLY A 5 -12.34 -6.96 -0.98
N ASN A 6 -12.42 -8.04 -0.19
CA ASN A 6 -13.59 -8.24 0.67
C ASN A 6 -13.55 -7.65 2.09
N ASP A 7 -12.70 -6.63 2.36
CA ASP A 7 -13.03 -5.45 3.17
C ASP A 7 -11.76 -4.66 3.56
N VAL A 8 -11.23 -3.85 2.65
CA VAL A 8 -10.18 -2.88 3.04
C VAL A 8 -10.72 -1.91 4.10
N ARG A 9 -12.03 -1.63 4.11
CA ARG A 9 -12.65 -0.73 5.10
C ARG A 9 -12.68 -1.35 6.49
N ALA A 10 -13.08 -2.60 6.63
CA ALA A 10 -13.04 -3.26 7.94
C ALA A 10 -11.59 -3.36 8.47
N PHE A 11 -10.63 -3.64 7.57
CA PHE A 11 -9.21 -3.61 7.92
C PHE A 11 -8.78 -2.24 8.45
N VAL A 12 -9.05 -1.16 7.70
CA VAL A 12 -8.69 0.21 8.13
C VAL A 12 -9.37 0.55 9.47
N TYR A 13 -10.64 0.19 9.64
CA TYR A 13 -11.38 0.45 10.89
C TYR A 13 -10.77 -0.26 12.10
N GLU A 14 -10.36 -1.52 11.94
CA GLU A 14 -9.66 -2.28 12.97
C GLU A 14 -8.31 -1.63 13.32
N LYS A 15 -7.55 -1.18 12.32
CA LYS A 15 -6.23 -0.58 12.54
C LYS A 15 -6.26 0.82 13.13
N LEU A 16 -7.35 1.56 12.94
CA LEU A 16 -7.55 2.87 13.59
C LEU A 16 -7.68 2.76 15.12
N GLN A 17 -7.94 1.57 15.66
CA GLN A 17 -7.97 1.32 17.11
C GLN A 17 -6.58 1.30 17.76
N ASP A 18 -5.52 1.01 16.99
CA ASP A 18 -4.13 1.05 17.47
C ASP A 18 -3.48 2.40 17.09
N PRO A 19 -3.12 3.25 18.07
CA PRO A 19 -2.51 4.56 17.80
C PRO A 19 -1.21 4.49 16.99
N LYS A 20 -0.38 3.45 17.20
CA LYS A 20 0.89 3.30 16.49
C LYS A 20 0.65 2.93 15.03
N LEU A 21 -0.28 2.01 14.79
CA LEU A 21 -0.64 1.60 13.44
C LEU A 21 -1.43 2.65 12.68
N ARG A 22 -2.22 3.47 13.38
CA ARG A 22 -2.85 4.65 12.81
C ARG A 22 -1.83 5.64 12.26
N THR A 23 -0.80 5.97 13.04
CA THR A 23 0.28 6.86 12.56
C THR A 23 0.99 6.27 11.35
N PHE A 24 1.26 4.96 11.37
CA PHE A 24 1.87 4.28 10.22
C PHE A 24 0.96 4.33 8.98
N LEU A 25 -0.33 4.03 9.11
CA LEU A 25 -1.30 4.08 8.02
C LEU A 25 -1.38 5.47 7.39
N LEU A 26 -1.45 6.52 8.20
CA LEU A 26 -1.46 7.91 7.73
C LEU A 26 -0.16 8.23 6.97
N SER A 27 1.00 7.81 7.49
CA SER A 27 2.28 8.04 6.79
C SER A 27 2.36 7.33 5.43
N VAL A 28 1.81 6.11 5.33
CA VAL A 28 1.77 5.35 4.08
C VAL A 28 0.78 5.97 3.09
N GLU A 29 -0.36 6.45 3.57
CA GLU A 29 -1.34 7.16 2.74
C GLU A 29 -0.76 8.44 2.13
N GLU A 30 -0.08 9.26 2.95
CA GLU A 30 0.61 10.46 2.47
C GLU A 30 1.71 10.12 1.46
N ASP A 31 2.51 9.08 1.73
CA ASP A 31 3.59 8.65 0.85
C ASP A 31 3.07 8.13 -0.51
N ILE A 32 1.94 7.40 -0.51
CA ILE A 32 1.26 6.96 -1.72
C ILE A 32 0.63 8.14 -2.46
N ARG A 33 0.00 9.09 -1.76
CA ARG A 33 -0.58 10.29 -2.38
C ARG A 33 0.51 11.15 -3.03
N ALA A 34 1.65 11.34 -2.37
CA ALA A 34 2.81 12.01 -2.93
C ALA A 34 3.36 11.27 -4.16
N PHE A 35 3.44 9.93 -4.10
CA PHE A 35 3.82 9.12 -5.25
C PHE A 35 2.83 9.26 -6.41
N LEU A 36 1.52 9.25 -6.16
CA LEU A 36 0.48 9.43 -7.18
C LEU A 36 0.57 10.81 -7.85
N ALA A 37 0.81 11.87 -7.06
CA ALA A 37 0.96 13.24 -7.56
C ALA A 37 2.21 13.43 -8.44
N ASP A 38 3.27 12.63 -8.25
CA ASP A 38 4.46 12.69 -9.09
C ASP A 38 4.30 11.90 -10.40
N ASN A 39 3.88 12.58 -11.47
CA ASN A 39 3.70 11.99 -12.80
C ASN A 39 5.00 11.46 -13.44
N LYS A 40 6.19 11.78 -12.91
CA LYS A 40 7.47 11.26 -13.42
C LYS A 40 7.77 9.85 -12.91
N LEU A 41 7.22 9.49 -11.75
CA LEU A 41 7.41 8.18 -11.14
C LEU A 41 6.31 7.22 -11.58
N GLN A 42 6.68 6.13 -12.25
CA GLN A 42 5.77 5.06 -12.65
C GLN A 42 5.71 3.91 -11.63
N SER A 43 6.81 3.67 -10.93
CA SER A 43 6.91 2.63 -9.89
C SER A 43 7.72 3.14 -8.71
N LYS A 44 7.42 2.63 -7.52
CA LYS A 44 8.14 2.92 -6.28
C LYS A 44 8.43 1.63 -5.53
N ILE A 45 9.68 1.48 -5.11
CA ILE A 45 10.12 0.39 -4.24
C ILE A 45 9.95 0.87 -2.81
N CYS A 46 9.03 0.26 -2.07
CA CYS A 46 8.91 0.46 -0.64
C CYS A 46 10.08 -0.23 0.07
N PRO A 47 10.62 0.38 1.14
CA PRO A 47 11.71 -0.22 1.90
C PRO A 47 11.30 -1.59 2.46
N PRO A 48 12.25 -2.49 2.75
CA PRO A 48 11.94 -3.80 3.29
C PRO A 48 11.23 -3.65 4.64
N MET A 49 10.02 -4.20 4.74
CA MET A 49 9.21 -4.14 5.95
C MET A 49 8.88 -5.54 6.49
N THR A 50 8.46 -5.61 7.75
CA THR A 50 7.98 -6.87 8.33
C THR A 50 6.74 -7.39 7.59
N SER A 51 6.46 -8.69 7.69
CA SER A 51 5.30 -9.31 7.02
C SER A 51 3.97 -8.58 7.28
N TYR A 52 3.80 -8.04 8.49
CA TYR A 52 2.61 -7.29 8.88
C TYR A 52 2.50 -5.94 8.14
N TYR A 53 3.57 -5.16 8.12
CA TYR A 53 3.59 -3.88 7.40
C TYR A 53 3.49 -4.06 5.88
N ARG A 54 4.06 -5.15 5.33
CA ARG A 54 3.87 -5.52 3.92
C ARG A 54 2.40 -5.79 3.61
N MET A 55 1.71 -6.54 4.47
CA MET A 55 0.27 -6.77 4.32
C MET A 55 -0.53 -5.45 4.32
N VAL A 56 -0.17 -4.49 5.17
CA VAL A 56 -0.79 -3.15 5.17
C VAL A 56 -0.58 -2.47 3.82
N ILE A 57 0.65 -2.42 3.30
CA ILE A 57 0.95 -1.80 1.99
C ILE A 57 0.17 -2.47 0.87
N HIS A 58 0.09 -3.81 0.84
CA HIS A 58 -0.70 -4.52 -0.15
C HIS A 58 -2.17 -4.08 -0.15
N ARG A 59 -2.78 -3.94 1.04
CA ARG A 59 -4.17 -3.50 1.18
C ARG A 59 -4.37 -2.05 0.75
N VAL A 60 -3.45 -1.16 1.11
CA VAL A 60 -3.52 0.26 0.74
C VAL A 60 -3.28 0.43 -0.76
N ALA A 61 -2.29 -0.25 -1.34
CA ALA A 61 -2.05 -0.24 -2.78
C ALA A 61 -3.28 -0.73 -3.57
N ALA A 62 -3.88 -1.84 -3.13
CA ALA A 62 -5.13 -2.35 -3.72
C ALA A 62 -6.28 -1.33 -3.63
N TYR A 63 -6.39 -0.58 -2.53
CA TYR A 63 -7.38 0.48 -2.37
C TYR A 63 -7.24 1.60 -3.41
N PHE A 64 -6.00 2.02 -3.67
CA PHE A 64 -5.68 3.02 -4.70
C PHE A 64 -5.67 2.43 -6.12
N GLY A 65 -5.95 1.13 -6.30
CA GLY A 65 -5.89 0.47 -7.60
C GLY A 65 -4.48 0.37 -8.18
N LEU A 66 -3.45 0.42 -7.32
CA LEU A 66 -2.06 0.24 -7.69
C LEU A 66 -1.73 -1.25 -7.80
N GLU A 67 -0.96 -1.59 -8.83
CA GLU A 67 -0.35 -2.91 -8.91
C GLU A 67 0.75 -3.01 -7.84
N HIS A 68 0.83 -4.14 -7.16
CA HIS A 68 1.79 -4.35 -6.09
C HIS A 68 2.43 -5.73 -6.24
N ASN A 69 3.75 -5.75 -6.36
CA ASN A 69 4.54 -6.95 -6.49
C ASN A 69 5.60 -6.99 -5.40
N VAL A 70 6.22 -8.15 -5.18
CA VAL A 70 7.32 -8.30 -4.23
C VAL A 70 8.62 -8.36 -5.02
N ASP A 71 9.71 -7.81 -4.47
CA ASP A 71 11.01 -7.90 -5.14
C ASP A 71 11.49 -9.36 -5.26
N ALA A 72 12.50 -9.61 -6.07
CA ALA A 72 13.06 -10.96 -6.26
C ALA A 72 13.54 -11.61 -4.95
N SER A 73 13.87 -10.80 -3.94
CA SER A 73 14.26 -11.26 -2.61
C SER A 73 13.07 -11.55 -1.68
N GLY A 74 11.85 -11.16 -2.07
CA GLY A 74 10.63 -11.24 -1.27
C GLY A 74 10.56 -10.26 -0.08
N LYS A 75 11.50 -9.33 0.03
CA LYS A 75 11.68 -8.43 1.19
C LYS A 75 11.05 -7.06 0.97
N ALA A 76 11.08 -6.55 -0.25
CA ALA A 76 10.52 -5.25 -0.59
C ALA A 76 9.21 -5.41 -1.37
N VAL A 77 8.33 -4.40 -1.27
CA VAL A 77 7.09 -4.31 -2.05
C VAL A 77 7.30 -3.22 -3.10
N ILE A 78 6.99 -3.53 -4.34
CA ILE A 78 7.07 -2.63 -5.49
C ILE A 78 5.64 -2.26 -5.86
N ILE A 79 5.31 -0.98 -5.76
CA ILE A 79 4.02 -0.45 -6.20
C ILE A 79 4.18 0.23 -7.56
N THR A 80 3.26 -0.01 -8.49
CA THR A 80 3.29 0.49 -9.86
C THR A 80 1.96 1.15 -10.21
N LYS A 81 2.04 2.30 -10.86
CA LYS A 81 0.87 2.99 -11.40
C LYS A 81 0.35 2.24 -12.62
N VAL A 82 -0.93 1.93 -12.61
CA VAL A 82 -1.64 1.32 -13.73
C VAL A 82 -2.81 2.22 -14.16
N PRO A 83 -3.36 2.09 -15.39
CA PRO A 83 -4.45 2.94 -15.87
C PRO A 83 -5.71 2.95 -14.96
N ASN A 84 -5.89 1.88 -14.16
CA ASN A 84 -6.98 1.75 -13.19
C ASN A 84 -6.69 2.36 -11.81
N THR A 85 -5.59 3.10 -11.67
CA THR A 85 -5.23 3.77 -10.41
C THR A 85 -6.27 4.85 -10.09
N ARG A 86 -6.85 4.77 -8.89
CA ARG A 86 -7.84 5.74 -8.40
C ARG A 86 -7.09 6.88 -7.70
N GLN A 87 -7.23 8.11 -8.22
CA GLN A 87 -6.65 9.33 -7.65
C GLN A 87 -7.61 10.00 -6.67
#